data_AF-A0A534CJL5-F1
#
_entry.id   AF-A0A534CJL5-F1
#
_cell.length_a   1.000
_cell.length_b   1.000
_cell.length_c   1.000
_cell.angle_alpha   90.00
_cell.angle_beta   90.00
_cell.angle_gamma   90.00
#
_symmetry.space_group_name_H-M   'P 1'
#
loop_
_entity.id
_entity.type
_entity.pdbx_description
1 polymer ?
#
loop_
_entity_poly.entity_id
_entity_poly.type
_entity_poly.pdbx_seq_one_letter_code
_entity_poly.pdbx_strand_id
1 'polypeptide(L)'
;WLGPDEWLLIAPARLASALPAMLNRALDELPHSLVDVSHRQTALAVSGPEAATLLAAGCPLDLDTSAFPVGMCTRTLLAKAEIVLWRTGSLEFRIEVWRSFAAYVSQFLAEAARGII
;
A
#
# COMPACT_ATOMS: atom_id res chain seq x y z
N TRP A 1 -7.76 -1.65 4.79
CA TRP A 1 -9.19 -1.30 4.76
C TRP A 1 -9.33 -0.08 3.87
N LEU A 2 -10.13 -0.14 2.81
CA LEU A 2 -10.27 0.99 1.86
C LEU A 2 -11.56 1.77 2.09
N GLY A 3 -12.56 1.13 2.67
CA GLY A 3 -13.84 1.69 3.09
C GLY A 3 -14.68 0.62 3.79
N PRO A 4 -15.87 0.97 4.33
CA PRO A 4 -16.70 0.07 5.13
C PRO A 4 -16.89 -1.33 4.51
N ASP A 5 -17.08 -1.37 3.18
CA ASP A 5 -17.34 -2.59 2.41
C ASP A 5 -16.27 -2.85 1.32
N GLU A 6 -15.07 -2.27 1.45
CA GLU A 6 -14.00 -2.38 0.45
C GLU A 6 -12.65 -2.79 1.06
N TRP A 7 -12.08 -3.88 0.52
CA TRP A 7 -10.79 -4.43 0.94
C TRP A 7 -9.86 -4.67 -0.25
N LEU A 8 -8.58 -4.37 -0.07
CA LEU A 8 -7.51 -4.85 -0.94
C LEU A 8 -6.84 -6.04 -0.25
N LEU A 9 -6.96 -7.21 -0.85
CA LEU A 9 -6.33 -8.45 -0.37
C LEU A 9 -4.95 -8.60 -1.01
N ILE A 10 -3.92 -8.73 -0.19
CA ILE A 10 -2.54 -8.99 -0.62
C ILE A 10 -2.17 -10.38 -0.13
N ALA A 11 -1.69 -11.22 -1.05
CA ALA A 11 -1.28 -12.58 -0.75
C ALA A 11 0.05 -12.93 -1.44
N PRO A 12 0.80 -13.91 -0.92
CA PRO A 12 1.97 -14.43 -1.61
C PRO A 12 1.62 -14.93 -3.01
N ALA A 13 2.45 -14.62 -4.02
CA ALA A 13 2.23 -14.98 -5.41
C ALA A 13 2.00 -16.49 -5.64
N ARG A 14 2.59 -17.34 -4.78
CA ARG A 14 2.37 -18.80 -4.79
C ARG A 14 0.91 -19.23 -4.61
N LEU A 15 0.05 -18.35 -4.06
CA LEU A 15 -1.37 -18.61 -3.87
C LEU A 15 -2.23 -18.08 -5.02
N ALA A 16 -1.65 -17.38 -6.01
CA ALA A 16 -2.42 -16.66 -7.03
C ALA A 16 -3.44 -17.53 -7.78
N SER A 17 -3.09 -18.79 -8.08
CA SER A 17 -3.99 -19.72 -8.78
C SER A 17 -5.09 -20.31 -7.90
N ALA A 18 -4.85 -20.48 -6.60
CA ALA A 18 -5.78 -21.13 -5.67
C ALA A 18 -6.69 -20.15 -4.95
N LEU A 19 -6.20 -18.93 -4.71
CA LEU A 19 -6.86 -17.93 -3.86
C LEU A 19 -8.27 -17.56 -4.35
N PRO A 20 -8.53 -17.32 -5.66
CA PRO A 20 -9.88 -16.99 -6.12
C PRO A 20 -10.89 -18.10 -5.79
N ALA A 21 -10.52 -19.36 -6.02
CA ALA A 21 -11.39 -20.51 -5.73
C ALA A 21 -11.60 -20.74 -4.23
N MET A 22 -10.62 -20.38 -3.38
CA MET A 22 -10.78 -20.42 -1.93
C MET A 22 -11.72 -19.32 -1.44
N LEU A 23 -11.56 -18.09 -1.93
CA LEU A 23 -12.38 -16.95 -1.53
C LEU A 23 -13.83 -17.10 -2.01
N ASN A 24 -14.05 -17.51 -3.26
CA ASN A 24 -15.41 -17.78 -3.76
C ASN A 24 -16.15 -18.79 -2.89
N ARG A 25 -15.48 -19.89 -2.49
CA ARG A 25 -16.09 -20.89 -1.59
C ARG A 25 -16.38 -20.35 -0.20
N ALA A 26 -15.49 -19.49 0.34
CA ALA A 26 -15.68 -18.90 1.66
C ALA A 26 -16.78 -17.82 1.70
N LEU A 27 -17.11 -17.23 0.54
CA LEU A 27 -18.02 -16.11 0.41
C LEU A 27 -19.34 -16.46 -0.32
N ASP A 28 -19.58 -17.74 -0.62
CA ASP A 28 -20.66 -18.21 -1.51
C ASP A 28 -22.06 -17.69 -1.11
N GLU A 29 -22.34 -17.63 0.19
CA GLU A 29 -23.64 -17.19 0.75
C GLU A 29 -23.71 -15.68 1.03
N LEU A 30 -22.64 -14.92 0.74
CA LEU A 30 -22.55 -13.50 1.02
C LEU A 30 -22.62 -12.71 -0.29
N PRO A 31 -23.44 -11.64 -0.39
CA PRO A 31 -23.34 -10.72 -1.51
C PRO A 31 -21.95 -10.06 -1.54
N HIS A 32 -21.19 -10.28 -2.61
CA HIS A 32 -19.83 -9.77 -2.72
C HIS A 32 -19.40 -9.49 -4.17
N SER A 33 -18.33 -8.72 -4.32
CA SER A 33 -17.61 -8.55 -5.58
C SER A 33 -16.14 -8.92 -5.36
N LEU A 34 -15.71 -10.02 -5.98
CA LEU A 34 -14.31 -10.48 -5.92
C LEU A 34 -13.64 -10.24 -7.28
N VAL A 35 -12.69 -9.30 -7.31
CA VAL A 35 -12.01 -8.89 -8.55
C VAL A 35 -10.50 -9.03 -8.39
N ASP A 36 -9.86 -9.75 -9.30
CA ASP A 36 -8.40 -9.80 -9.37
C ASP A 36 -7.85 -8.51 -9.98
N VAL A 37 -7.13 -7.75 -9.17
CA VAL A 37 -6.45 -6.50 -9.56
C VAL A 37 -4.92 -6.62 -9.47
N SER A 38 -4.38 -7.83 -9.40
CA SER A 38 -2.93 -8.08 -9.26
C SER A 38 -2.11 -7.48 -10.40
N HIS A 39 -2.67 -7.44 -11.62
CA HIS A 39 -2.03 -6.80 -12.77
C HIS A 39 -2.11 -5.27 -12.77
N ARG A 40 -3.05 -4.67 -12.01
CA ARG A 40 -3.19 -3.21 -11.89
C ARG A 40 -2.20 -2.62 -10.90
N GLN A 41 -1.87 -3.34 -9.84
CA GLN A 41 -1.04 -2.84 -8.74
C GLN A 41 0.44 -3.23 -8.88
N THR A 42 1.29 -2.48 -8.20
CA THR A 42 2.64 -2.87 -7.81
C THR A 42 2.95 -2.28 -6.44
N ALA A 43 3.92 -2.86 -5.74
CA ALA A 43 4.33 -2.39 -4.44
C ALA A 43 5.76 -1.86 -4.41
N LEU A 44 5.98 -0.82 -3.62
CA LEU A 44 7.30 -0.37 -3.19
C LEU A 44 7.42 -0.60 -1.69
N ALA A 45 8.58 -1.09 -1.25
CA ALA A 45 8.95 -1.13 0.16
C ALA A 45 9.84 0.07 0.47
N VAL A 46 9.51 0.79 1.54
CA VAL A 46 10.30 1.91 2.05
C VAL A 46 10.64 1.58 3.50
N SER A 47 11.93 1.48 3.79
CA SER A 47 12.41 1.03 5.10
C SER A 47 13.63 1.81 5.55
N GLY A 48 13.73 2.03 6.86
CA GLY A 48 14.88 2.68 7.50
C GLY A 48 14.45 3.79 8.48
N PRO A 49 15.40 4.34 9.25
CA PRO A 49 15.12 5.38 10.25
C PRO A 49 14.39 6.59 9.67
N GLU A 50 14.73 6.96 8.43
CA GLU A 50 14.15 8.12 7.73
C GLU A 50 12.94 7.78 6.85
N ALA A 51 12.39 6.56 6.93
CA ALA A 51 11.28 6.15 6.07
C ALA A 51 10.04 7.05 6.25
N ALA A 52 9.71 7.40 7.49
CA ALA A 52 8.60 8.32 7.77
C ALA A 52 8.89 9.74 7.24
N THR A 53 10.10 10.26 7.48
CA THR A 53 10.56 11.56 6.96
C THR A 53 10.48 11.63 5.44
N LEU A 54 10.94 10.57 4.76
CA LEU A 54 10.92 10.45 3.30
C LEU A 54 9.48 10.48 2.76
N LEU A 55 8.58 9.70 3.37
CA LEU A 55 7.18 9.67 2.96
C LEU A 55 6.47 11.00 3.22
N ALA A 56 6.80 11.68 4.33
CA ALA A 56 6.23 12.98 4.69
C ALA A 56 6.55 14.09 3.66
N ALA A 57 7.59 13.92 2.83
CA ALA A 57 7.89 14.86 1.74
C ALA A 57 6.75 14.98 0.71
N GLY A 58 5.88 13.98 0.60
CA GLY A 58 4.75 14.00 -0.33
C GLY A 58 3.44 13.41 0.21
N CYS A 59 3.43 12.85 1.42
CA CYS A 59 2.24 12.31 2.05
C CYS A 59 1.68 13.30 3.08
N PRO A 60 0.37 13.64 3.01
CA PRO A 60 -0.22 14.62 3.93
C PRO A 60 -0.57 14.03 5.32
N LEU A 61 -0.39 12.73 5.53
CA LEU A 61 -0.70 12.08 6.80
C LEU A 61 0.41 12.35 7.83
N ASP A 62 0.03 12.44 9.10
CA ASP A 62 0.98 12.33 10.20
C ASP A 62 1.45 10.87 10.30
N LEU A 63 2.74 10.64 10.07
CA LEU A 63 3.36 9.31 10.07
C LEU A 63 4.09 8.99 11.38
N ASP A 64 3.94 9.83 12.40
CA ASP A 64 4.39 9.48 13.75
C ASP A 64 3.74 8.17 14.22
N THR A 65 4.45 7.42 15.07
CA THR A 65 3.97 6.11 15.53
C THR A 65 2.71 6.19 16.39
N SER A 66 2.47 7.32 17.05
CA SER A 66 1.23 7.55 17.80
C SER A 66 0.02 7.79 16.88
N ALA A 67 0.21 8.42 15.72
CA ALA A 67 -0.85 8.74 14.77
C ALA A 67 -1.07 7.65 13.71
N PHE A 68 0.01 7.03 13.23
CA PHE A 68 0.01 5.98 12.21
C PHE A 68 0.77 4.74 12.69
N PRO A 69 0.21 3.97 13.65
CA PRO A 69 0.88 2.83 14.27
C PRO A 69 1.12 1.66 13.32
N VAL A 70 1.99 0.73 13.71
CA VAL A 70 2.24 -0.52 12.97
C VAL A 70 0.95 -1.30 12.79
N GLY A 71 0.71 -1.78 11.56
CA GLY A 71 -0.53 -2.45 11.17
C GLY A 71 -1.59 -1.52 10.57
N MET A 72 -1.46 -0.20 10.75
CA MET A 72 -2.36 0.76 10.11
C MET A 72 -2.15 0.79 8.59
N CYS A 73 -3.26 0.82 7.86
CA CYS A 73 -3.26 1.00 6.41
C CYS A 73 -4.42 1.88 5.96
N THR A 74 -4.18 2.76 4.99
CA THR A 74 -5.20 3.66 4.46
C THR A 74 -4.87 4.09 3.03
N ARG A 75 -5.89 4.55 2.30
CA ARG A 75 -5.70 5.32 1.06
C ARG A 75 -5.24 6.73 1.39
N THR A 76 -4.31 7.25 0.61
CA THR A 76 -3.81 8.62 0.73
C THR A 76 -3.18 9.05 -0.60
N LEU A 77 -2.66 10.27 -0.63
CA LEU A 77 -1.82 10.77 -1.72
C LEU A 77 -0.35 10.66 -1.33
N LEU A 78 0.49 10.36 -2.32
CA LEU A 78 1.92 10.58 -2.29
C LEU A 78 2.30 11.42 -3.49
N ALA A 79 2.70 12.67 -3.23
CA ALA A 79 2.79 13.73 -4.23
C ALA A 79 1.45 13.88 -4.98
N LYS A 80 1.38 13.50 -6.26
CA LYS A 80 0.16 13.57 -7.08
C LYS A 80 -0.47 12.20 -7.38
N ALA A 81 0.05 11.12 -6.79
CA ALA A 81 -0.45 9.76 -7.03
C ALA A 81 -1.27 9.28 -5.83
N GLU A 82 -2.43 8.68 -6.09
CA GLU A 82 -3.15 7.91 -5.08
C GLU A 82 -2.40 6.61 -4.77
N ILE A 83 -2.22 6.33 -3.49
CA ILE A 83 -1.58 5.10 -2.98
C ILE A 83 -2.43 4.48 -1.86
N VAL A 84 -2.20 3.20 -1.60
CA VAL A 84 -2.48 2.63 -0.27
C VAL A 84 -1.16 2.56 0.49
N LEU A 85 -1.09 3.28 1.61
CA LEU A 85 0.05 3.23 2.51
C LEU A 85 -0.26 2.23 3.64
N TRP A 86 0.67 1.33 3.91
CA TRP A 86 0.59 0.36 5.00
C TRP A 86 1.90 0.35 5.80
N ARG A 87 1.83 0.61 7.11
CA ARG A 87 2.99 0.48 8.00
C ARG A 87 3.14 -0.97 8.44
N THR A 88 4.13 -1.67 7.89
CA THR A 88 4.37 -3.10 8.13
C THR A 88 5.28 -3.35 9.33
N GLY A 89 6.04 -2.33 9.77
CA GLY A 89 6.96 -2.40 10.89
C GLY A 89 7.24 -1.01 11.48
N SER A 90 8.03 -0.94 12.55
CA SER A 90 8.35 0.33 13.21
C SER A 90 9.04 1.33 12.27
N LEU A 91 9.86 0.83 11.35
CA LEU A 91 10.60 1.61 10.35
C LEU A 91 10.32 1.12 8.92
N GLU A 92 9.18 0.46 8.71
CA GLU A 92 8.86 -0.20 7.43
C GLU A 92 7.47 0.16 6.95
N PHE A 93 7.41 0.56 5.69
CA PHE A 93 6.20 0.94 5.00
C PHE A 93 6.12 0.22 3.65
N ARG A 94 4.91 -0.19 3.30
CA ARG A 94 4.54 -0.67 1.98
C ARG A 94 3.65 0.36 1.31
N ILE A 95 4.00 0.70 0.07
CA ILE A 95 3.19 1.54 -0.81
C ILE A 95 2.61 0.62 -1.88
N GLU A 96 1.28 0.45 -1.91
CA GLU A 96 0.61 -0.07 -3.11
C GLU A 96 0.24 1.10 -4.00
N VAL A 97 0.61 1.00 -5.27
CA VAL A 97 0.33 2.02 -6.28
C VAL A 97 -0.06 1.34 -7.58
N TRP A 98 -0.85 2.03 -8.39
CA TRP A 98 -1.13 1.54 -9.73
C TRP A 98 0.18 1.46 -10.51
N ARG A 99 0.34 0.37 -11.26
CA ARG A 99 1.57 0.06 -11.98
C ARG A 99 2.04 1.19 -12.89
N SER A 100 1.12 1.92 -13.52
CA SER A 100 1.44 3.06 -14.39
C SER A 100 2.07 4.25 -13.65
N PHE A 101 1.83 4.40 -12.35
CA PHE A 101 2.41 5.46 -11.51
C PHE A 101 3.69 5.02 -10.78
N ALA A 102 4.09 3.74 -10.90
CA ALA A 102 5.23 3.20 -10.17
C ALA A 102 6.53 3.97 -10.44
N ALA A 103 6.82 4.26 -11.71
CA ALA A 103 7.99 5.05 -12.10
C ALA A 103 7.94 6.46 -11.49
N TYR A 104 6.79 7.13 -11.57
CA TYR A 104 6.59 8.46 -10.98
C TYR A 104 6.83 8.47 -9.47
N VAL A 105 6.22 7.55 -8.73
CA VAL A 105 6.39 7.45 -7.27
C VAL A 105 7.83 7.11 -6.90
N SER A 106 8.46 6.17 -7.60
CA SER A 106 9.86 5.82 -7.35
C SER A 106 10.81 6.99 -7.58
N GLN A 107 10.61 7.76 -8.65
CA GLN A 107 11.43 8.92 -8.98
C GLN A 107 11.22 10.07 -7.98
N PHE A 108 9.97 10.29 -7.55
CA PHE A 108 9.67 11.24 -6.48
C PHE A 108 10.40 10.90 -5.19
N LEU A 109 10.32 9.64 -4.74
CA LEU A 109 11.01 9.18 -3.53
C LEU A 109 12.53 9.28 -3.67
N ALA A 110 13.09 8.93 -4.82
CA ALA A 110 14.53 9.06 -5.07
C ALA A 110 15.01 10.51 -4.99
N GLU A 111 14.21 11.46 -5.49
CA GLU A 111 14.54 12.88 -5.41
C GLU A 111 14.39 13.43 -3.99
N ALA A 112 13.29 13.10 -3.31
CA ALA A 112 13.07 13.50 -1.91
C ALA A 112 14.18 12.98 -0.97
N ALA A 113 14.68 11.77 -1.23
CA ALA A 113 15.78 11.19 -0.45
C ALA A 113 17.07 12.05 -0.51
N ARG A 114 17.33 12.77 -1.61
CA ARG A 114 18.51 13.65 -1.71
C ARG A 114 18.50 14.80 -0.71
N GLY A 115 17.33 15.19 -0.19
CA GLY A 115 17.19 16.26 0.79
C GLY A 115 17.25 15.80 2.25
N ILE A 116 17.33 14.49 2.48
CA ILE A 116 17.29 13.87 3.81
C ILE A 116 18.64 13.22 4.15
N ILE A 117 19.37 12.76 3.14
CA ILE A 117 20.69 12.12 3.27
C ILE A 117 21.81 13.16 3.23
#